data_AF-A0A344LGY3-F1
#
_entry.id   AF-A0A344LGY3-F1
#
_cell.length_a   1.000
_cell.length_b   1.000
_cell.length_c   1.000
_cell.angle_alpha   90.00
_cell.angle_beta   90.00
_cell.angle_gamma   90.00
#
_symmetry.space_group_name_H-M   'P 1'
#
loop_
_entity.id
_entity.type
_entity.pdbx_description
1 polymer ?
#
loop_
_entity_poly.entity_id
_entity_poly.type
_entity_poly.pdbx_seq_one_letter_code
_entity_poly.pdbx_strand_id
1 'polypeptide(L)'
;MADTWATEADVLELTNTTVAASGMVQAQATIDLHAGRIYADRDRIGARDRYWLKLATAYQAAWLAAQPDAFDRTEITSTGGSSDGVDFAPEALILAPFAAKALGRVSWRRSRSLRVRPPGGYDHGSEDDERFPWVEV
;
A
#
# COMPACT_ATOMS: atom_id res chain seq x y z
N MET A 1 13.19 17.48 15.82
CA MET A 1 13.10 16.17 15.15
C MET A 1 12.05 16.29 14.06
N ALA A 2 12.27 15.68 12.90
CA ALA A 2 11.26 15.66 11.84
C ALA A 2 10.14 14.70 12.24
N ASP A 3 8.90 15.09 11.92
CA ASP A 3 7.71 14.31 12.22
C ASP A 3 7.55 13.14 11.24
N THR A 4 7.86 11.92 11.69
CA THR A 4 7.87 10.68 10.88
C THR A 4 6.90 9.62 11.41
N TRP A 5 6.43 8.71 10.54
CA TRP A 5 5.51 7.62 10.93
C TRP A 5 6.15 6.57 11.84
N ALA A 6 7.47 6.41 11.78
CA ALA A 6 8.25 5.49 12.58
C ALA A 6 9.40 6.23 13.27
N THR A 7 9.82 5.74 14.43
CA THR A 7 10.99 6.21 15.17
C THR A 7 12.23 5.37 14.85
N GLU A 8 13.42 5.85 15.22
CA GLU A 8 14.67 5.10 15.07
C GLU A 8 14.65 3.79 15.87
N ALA A 9 14.03 3.79 17.05
CA ALA A 9 13.85 2.60 17.88
C ALA A 9 12.99 1.54 17.17
N ASP A 10 11.91 1.97 16.49
CA ASP A 10 11.05 1.07 15.73
C ASP A 10 11.79 0.40 14.57
N VAL A 11 12.69 1.14 13.91
CA VAL A 11 13.51 0.61 12.81
C VAL A 11 14.46 -0.45 13.34
N LEU A 12 15.14 -0.15 14.46
CA LEU A 12 16.03 -1.09 15.11
C LEU A 12 15.29 -2.37 15.54
N GLU A 13 14.11 -2.23 16.15
CA GLU A 13 13.30 -3.37 16.59
C GLU A 13 12.83 -4.25 15.42
N LEU A 14 12.41 -3.64 14.31
CA LEU A 14 11.82 -4.37 13.18
C LEU A 14 12.84 -4.92 12.19
N THR A 15 14.03 -4.31 12.09
CA THR A 15 15.00 -4.60 11.02
C THR A 15 16.40 -4.90 11.53
N ASN A 16 16.65 -4.77 12.84
CA ASN A 16 17.98 -4.87 13.45
C ASN A 16 19.03 -3.94 12.81
N THR A 17 18.60 -2.87 12.16
CA THR A 17 19.47 -1.90 11.47
C THR A 17 19.38 -0.56 12.17
N THR A 18 20.53 0.06 12.43
CA THR A 18 20.58 1.43 12.93
C THR A 18 20.59 2.40 11.75
N VAL A 19 19.71 3.40 11.80
CA VAL A 19 19.57 4.40 10.74
C VAL A 19 19.66 5.79 11.38
N ALA A 20 20.44 6.68 10.77
CA ALA A 20 20.55 8.06 11.22
C ALA A 20 19.26 8.85 10.96
N ALA A 21 19.02 9.90 11.74
CA ALA A 21 17.86 10.79 11.59
C ALA A 21 17.66 11.33 10.17
N SER A 22 18.73 11.61 9.42
CA SER A 22 18.66 12.04 8.02
C SER A 22 18.07 10.95 7.09
N GLY A 23 18.44 9.69 7.31
CA GLY A 23 17.88 8.54 6.59
C GLY A 23 16.40 8.33 6.89
N MET A 24 15.96 8.62 8.13
CA MET A 24 14.54 8.59 8.49
C MET A 24 13.73 9.64 7.74
N VAL A 25 14.27 10.85 7.54
CA VAL A 25 13.62 11.91 6.76
C VAL A 25 13.50 11.52 5.28
N GLN A 26 14.56 10.92 4.71
CA GLN A 26 14.53 10.43 3.33
C GLN A 26 13.49 9.32 3.17
N ALA A 27 13.48 8.34 4.08
CA ALA A 27 12.50 7.25 4.06
C ALA A 27 11.06 7.76 4.18
N GLN A 28 10.82 8.71 5.09
CA GLN A 28 9.52 9.37 5.25
C GLN A 28 9.07 10.05 3.95
N ALA A 29 9.96 10.82 3.31
CA ALA A 29 9.63 11.50 2.06
C ALA A 29 9.26 10.52 0.94
N THR A 30 9.98 9.40 0.83
CA THR A 30 9.63 8.33 -0.13
C THR A 30 8.27 7.72 0.18
N ILE A 31 7.98 7.41 1.45
CA ILE A 31 6.70 6.85 1.85
C ILE A 31 5.55 7.83 1.59
N ASP A 32 5.72 9.11 1.90
CA ASP A 32 4.69 10.12 1.68
C ASP A 32 4.34 10.26 0.19
N LEU A 33 5.36 10.18 -0.69
CA LEU A 33 5.17 10.16 -2.15
C LEU A 33 4.33 8.96 -2.60
N HIS A 34 4.61 7.77 -2.07
CA HIS A 34 3.90 6.53 -2.47
C HIS A 34 2.56 6.29 -1.75
N ALA A 35 2.38 6.85 -0.56
CA ALA A 35 1.16 6.74 0.22
C ALA A 35 0.10 7.78 -0.20
N GLY A 36 0.54 8.92 -0.76
CA GLY A 36 -0.33 10.06 -1.08
C GLY A 36 -0.90 10.74 0.16
N ARG A 37 -0.26 10.55 1.32
CA ARG A 37 -0.64 11.11 2.62
C ARG A 37 0.62 11.46 3.40
N ILE A 38 0.63 12.65 3.99
CA ILE A 38 1.74 13.14 4.80
C ILE A 38 1.48 12.93 6.29
N TYR A 39 2.54 12.92 7.09
CA TYR A 39 2.41 12.75 8.54
C TYR A 39 1.50 13.77 9.22
N ALA A 40 1.43 15.01 8.71
CA ALA A 40 0.53 16.04 9.23
C ALA A 40 -0.96 15.65 9.20
N ASP A 41 -1.36 14.71 8.33
CA ASP A 41 -2.73 14.19 8.25
C ASP A 41 -3.00 13.03 9.22
N ARG A 42 -2.07 12.67 10.12
CA ARG A 42 -2.18 11.50 11.01
C ARG A 42 -3.50 11.40 11.79
N ASP A 43 -4.09 12.54 12.16
CA ASP A 43 -5.33 12.59 12.95
C ASP A 43 -6.56 12.18 12.12
N ARG A 44 -6.48 12.28 10.79
CA ARG A 44 -7.51 11.85 9.84
C ARG A 44 -7.34 10.39 9.42
N ILE A 45 -6.22 9.77 9.77
CA ILE A 45 -5.87 8.41 9.38
C ILE A 45 -6.18 7.44 10.52
N GLY A 46 -6.87 6.34 10.21
CA GLY A 46 -7.22 5.32 11.20
C GLY A 46 -5.98 4.63 11.79
N ALA A 47 -6.07 4.18 13.05
CA ALA A 47 -4.95 3.53 13.76
C ALA A 47 -4.35 2.33 13.00
N ARG A 48 -5.19 1.54 12.33
CA ARG A 48 -4.76 0.43 11.47
C ARG A 48 -3.86 0.89 10.32
N ASP A 49 -4.23 1.97 9.64
CA ASP A 49 -3.46 2.48 8.50
C ASP A 49 -2.17 3.14 8.97
N ARG A 50 -2.19 3.85 10.11
CA ARG A 50 -0.98 4.38 10.75
C ARG A 50 0.03 3.29 11.09
N TYR A 51 -0.44 2.12 11.53
CA TYR A 51 0.42 0.96 11.78
C TYR A 51 1.13 0.47 10.50
N TRP A 52 0.42 0.40 9.37
CA TRP A 52 1.04 0.03 8.09
C TRP A 52 2.01 1.08 7.57
N LEU A 53 1.71 2.37 7.77
CA LEU A 53 2.63 3.46 7.42
C LEU A 53 3.90 3.46 8.29
N LYS A 54 3.78 3.14 9.58
CA LYS A 54 4.92 2.92 10.48
C LYS A 54 5.82 1.80 9.95
N LEU A 55 5.24 0.63 9.66
CA LEU A 55 6.01 -0.50 9.10
C LEU A 55 6.67 -0.16 7.77
N ALA A 56 5.93 0.51 6.88
CA ALA A 56 6.47 0.91 5.58
C ALA A 56 7.68 1.83 5.73
N THR A 57 7.60 2.82 6.62
CA THR A 57 8.68 3.77 6.88
C THR A 57 9.91 3.10 7.50
N ALA A 58 9.71 2.19 8.46
CA ALA A 58 10.80 1.43 9.07
C ALA A 58 11.55 0.56 8.06
N TYR A 59 10.81 -0.17 7.20
CA TYR A 59 11.44 -1.00 6.16
C TYR A 59 12.12 -0.18 5.08
N GLN A 60 11.55 0.97 4.69
CA GLN A 60 12.18 1.87 3.73
C GLN A 60 13.49 2.43 4.28
N ALA A 61 13.53 2.84 5.54
CA ALA A 61 14.73 3.37 6.18
C ALA A 61 15.87 2.34 6.21
N ALA A 62 15.58 1.10 6.63
CA ALA A 62 16.56 0.03 6.64
C ALA A 62 17.06 -0.34 5.24
N TRP A 63 16.15 -0.33 4.25
CA TRP A 63 16.51 -0.62 2.87
C TRP A 63 17.41 0.47 2.27
N LEU A 64 17.08 1.74 2.47
CA LEU A 64 17.92 2.86 2.03
C LEU A 64 19.32 2.80 2.66
N ALA A 65 19.43 2.42 3.93
CA ALA A 65 20.73 2.25 4.59
C ALA A 65 21.57 1.10 3.98
N ALA A 66 20.91 0.07 3.46
CA ALA A 66 21.56 -1.06 2.79
C ALA A 66 21.86 -0.81 1.30
N GLN A 67 21.31 0.26 0.70
CA GLN A 67 21.51 0.62 -0.71
C GLN A 67 22.46 1.82 -0.82
N PRO A 68 23.76 1.59 -1.13
CA PRO A 68 24.76 2.65 -1.15
C PRO A 68 24.59 3.70 -2.27
N ASP A 69 23.64 3.50 -3.21
CA ASP A 69 23.49 4.32 -4.42
C ASP A 69 22.01 4.71 -4.69
N ALA A 70 21.16 4.72 -3.66
CA ALA A 70 19.71 4.90 -3.83
C ALA A 70 19.29 6.30 -4.33
N PHE A 71 20.17 7.31 -4.22
CA PHE A 71 19.88 8.70 -4.60
C PHE A 71 20.92 9.32 -5.56
N ASP A 72 22.01 8.61 -5.84
CA ASP A 72 22.97 9.02 -6.86
C ASP A 72 22.45 8.52 -8.22
N ARG A 73 22.58 9.37 -9.26
CA ARG A 73 21.83 9.25 -10.51
C ARG A 73 22.03 7.90 -11.21
N THR A 74 21.04 7.02 -11.12
CA THR A 74 20.94 5.82 -11.96
C THR A 74 20.20 6.16 -13.26
N GLU A 75 20.87 6.83 -14.19
CA GLU A 75 20.39 6.95 -15.58
C GLU A 75 20.62 5.62 -16.31
N ILE A 76 19.76 4.62 -16.04
CA ILE A 76 19.81 3.32 -16.71
C ILE A 76 19.30 3.51 -18.15
N THR A 77 20.23 3.63 -19.10
CA THR A 77 19.94 3.87 -20.52
C THR A 77 19.63 2.58 -21.30
N SER A 78 20.01 1.40 -20.79
CA SER A 78 19.69 0.09 -21.40
C SER A 78 20.31 -1.04 -20.55
N THR A 79 19.54 -2.09 -20.25
CA THR A 79 20.09 -3.36 -19.73
C THR A 79 20.04 -4.41 -20.85
N GLY A 80 21.00 -4.33 -21.78
CA GLY A 80 21.26 -5.41 -22.72
C GLY A 80 22.16 -6.45 -22.05
N GLY A 81 21.63 -7.63 -21.69
CA GLY A 81 22.48 -8.72 -21.20
C GLY A 81 21.74 -9.98 -20.76
N SER A 82 21.76 -10.99 -21.63
CA SER A 82 21.45 -12.42 -21.41
C SER A 82 19.99 -12.82 -21.10
N SER A 83 19.53 -13.85 -21.80
CA SER A 83 18.16 -14.37 -21.92
C SER A 83 17.63 -15.12 -20.69
N ASP A 84 18.03 -14.72 -19.50
CA ASP A 84 17.44 -15.17 -18.22
C ASP A 84 17.36 -13.98 -17.24
N GLY A 85 17.08 -12.80 -17.82
CA GLY A 85 16.99 -11.54 -17.10
C GLY A 85 15.75 -11.49 -16.21
N VAL A 86 15.97 -11.39 -14.91
CA VAL A 86 14.92 -11.01 -13.96
C VAL A 86 14.59 -9.54 -14.24
N ASP A 87 13.45 -9.30 -14.89
CA ASP A 87 12.92 -7.95 -15.10
C ASP A 87 12.49 -7.36 -13.74
N PHE A 88 13.30 -6.47 -13.18
CA PHE A 88 12.90 -5.67 -12.04
C PHE A 88 12.05 -4.51 -12.53
N ALA A 89 10.84 -4.34 -11.97
CA ALA A 89 10.05 -3.14 -12.20
C ALA A 89 10.88 -1.91 -11.78
N PRO A 90 10.84 -0.79 -12.54
CA PRO A 90 11.64 0.40 -12.22
C PRO A 90 11.36 0.95 -10.82
N GLU A 91 10.15 0.77 -10.29
CA GLU A 91 9.79 1.15 -8.91
C GLU A 91 10.43 0.27 -7.83
N ALA A 92 10.87 -0.95 -8.16
CA ALA A 92 11.55 -1.85 -7.24
C ALA A 92 12.95 -1.32 -6.85
N LEU A 93 13.50 -0.37 -7.63
CA LEU A 93 14.74 0.34 -7.33
C LEU A 93 14.54 1.57 -6.44
N ILE A 94 13.31 1.94 -6.11
CA ILE A 94 13.00 3.16 -5.34
C ILE A 94 12.34 2.81 -4.00
N LEU A 95 11.50 1.77 -4.00
CA LEU A 95 10.69 1.37 -2.85
C LEU A 95 11.10 -0.02 -2.35
N ALA A 96 11.35 -0.13 -1.05
CA ALA A 96 11.67 -1.40 -0.43
C ALA A 96 10.53 -2.43 -0.64
N PRO A 97 10.85 -3.70 -0.94
CA PRO A 97 9.82 -4.70 -1.24
C PRO A 97 8.87 -4.93 -0.06
N PHE A 98 9.36 -4.86 1.17
CA PHE A 98 8.52 -4.96 2.37
C PHE A 98 7.70 -3.69 2.62
N ALA A 99 8.23 -2.52 2.28
CA ALA A 99 7.47 -1.27 2.33
C ALA A 99 6.32 -1.28 1.31
N ALA A 100 6.56 -1.76 0.09
CA ALA A 100 5.51 -1.94 -0.92
C ALA A 100 4.39 -2.87 -0.44
N LYS A 101 4.74 -4.00 0.18
CA LYS A 101 3.76 -4.93 0.79
C LYS A 101 2.95 -4.27 1.92
N ALA A 102 3.58 -3.46 2.76
CA ALA A 102 2.89 -2.73 3.83
C ALA A 102 1.94 -1.68 3.27
N LEU A 103 2.37 -0.89 2.27
CA LEU A 103 1.55 0.12 1.61
C LEU A 103 0.34 -0.47 0.89
N GLY A 104 0.46 -1.67 0.30
CA GLY A 104 -0.67 -2.37 -0.31
C GLY A 104 -1.80 -2.76 0.66
N ARG A 105 -1.54 -2.72 1.98
CA ARG A 105 -2.54 -3.04 3.02
C ARG A 105 -3.30 -1.83 3.53
N VAL A 106 -2.88 -0.63 3.12
CA VAL A 106 -3.49 0.63 3.49
C VAL A 106 -4.88 0.76 2.85
N SER A 107 -5.86 1.19 3.63
CA SER A 107 -7.27 1.13 3.28
C SER A 107 -7.64 1.83 1.95
N TRP A 108 -6.99 2.94 1.61
CA TRP A 108 -7.27 3.70 0.38
C TRP A 108 -6.54 3.18 -0.86
N ARG A 109 -5.51 2.35 -0.70
CA ARG A 109 -4.81 1.70 -1.83
C ARG A 109 -5.42 0.35 -2.19
N ARG A 110 -6.20 -0.23 -1.28
CA ARG A 110 -6.93 -1.46 -1.55
C ARG A 110 -8.12 -1.14 -2.45
N SER A 111 -8.07 -1.58 -3.71
CA SER A 111 -9.24 -1.58 -4.58
C SER A 111 -10.38 -2.28 -3.83
N ARG A 112 -11.42 -1.53 -3.46
CA ARG A 112 -12.65 -2.11 -2.93
C ARG A 112 -13.20 -2.98 -4.04
N SER A 113 -13.02 -4.30 -3.95
CA SER A 113 -13.70 -5.25 -4.82
C SER A 113 -15.17 -4.88 -4.80
N LEU A 114 -15.68 -4.38 -5.93
CA LEU A 114 -17.09 -4.08 -6.08
C LEU A 114 -17.83 -5.38 -5.80
N ARG A 115 -18.75 -5.36 -4.85
CA ARG A 115 -19.68 -6.48 -4.68
C ARG A 115 -20.52 -6.51 -5.96
N VAL A 116 -20.15 -7.37 -6.89
CA VAL A 116 -20.93 -7.60 -8.11
C VAL A 116 -22.23 -8.23 -7.64
N ARG A 117 -23.32 -7.44 -7.69
CA ARG A 117 -24.67 -7.98 -7.52
C ARG A 117 -24.90 -8.95 -8.68
N PRO A 118 -25.34 -10.19 -8.45
CA PRO A 118 -25.70 -11.09 -9.54
C PRO A 118 -26.76 -10.41 -10.42
N PRO A 119 -26.61 -10.41 -11.75
CA PRO A 119 -27.67 -9.96 -12.66
C PRO A 119 -28.81 -10.97 -12.56
N GLY A 120 -29.94 -10.57 -11.97
CA GLY A 120 -31.14 -11.43 -11.87
C GLY A 120 -31.73 -11.61 -10.48
N GLY A 121 -31.63 -10.61 -9.59
CA GLY A 121 -32.50 -10.59 -8.41
C GLY A 121 -33.94 -10.35 -8.86
N TYR A 122 -34.73 -11.41 -8.98
CA TYR A 122 -36.17 -11.34 -9.21
C TYR A 122 -36.82 -10.55 -8.08
N ASP A 123 -37.52 -9.49 -8.44
CA ASP A 123 -38.36 -8.70 -7.55
C ASP A 123 -39.65 -9.51 -7.32
N HIS A 124 -39.79 -10.13 -6.15
CA HIS A 124 -41.07 -10.70 -5.74
C HIS A 124 -41.95 -9.56 -5.25
N GLY A 125 -42.66 -8.93 -6.20
CA GLY A 125 -43.55 -7.81 -5.91
C GLY A 125 -44.74 -7.77 -6.85
N SER A 126 -45.72 -8.64 -6.61
CA SER A 126 -47.16 -8.38 -6.85
C SER A 126 -47.99 -9.55 -6.33
N GLU A 127 -48.13 -9.67 -5.01
CA GLU A 127 -49.36 -10.24 -4.44
C GLU A 127 -50.47 -9.25 -4.79
N ASP A 128 -51.33 -9.56 -5.78
CA ASP A 128 -52.73 -9.06 -5.88
C ASP A 128 -53.43 -9.35 -7.21
N ASP A 129 -52.77 -9.91 -8.22
CA ASP A 129 -53.43 -10.21 -9.51
C ASP A 129 -53.21 -11.67 -9.90
N GLU A 130 -54.07 -12.57 -9.40
CA GLU A 130 -54.47 -13.78 -10.13
C GLU A 130 -55.69 -14.45 -9.47
N ARG A 131 -56.83 -13.80 -9.69
CA ARG A 131 -58.16 -14.39 -9.78
C ARG A 131 -58.12 -15.67 -10.65
N PHE A 132 -58.12 -16.86 -10.02
CA PHE A 132 -58.42 -18.11 -10.71
C PHE A 132 -59.73 -18.72 -10.21
N PRO A 133 -60.78 -18.77 -11.05
CA PRO A 133 -62.08 -19.31 -10.70
C PRO A 133 -62.06 -20.82 -10.92
N TRP A 134 -61.98 -21.60 -9.84
CA TRP A 134 -62.35 -23.01 -9.90
C TRP A 134 -63.69 -23.19 -9.20
N VAL A 135 -64.68 -23.38 -10.08
CA VAL A 135 -66.08 -23.72 -9.89
C VAL A 135 -66.29 -24.83 -8.86
N GLU A 136 -67.12 -24.57 -7.86
CA GLU A 136 -67.85 -25.61 -7.10
C GLU A 136 -69.09 -26.03 -7.90
N VAL A 137 -69.19 -27.32 -8.26
CA VAL A 137 -70.44 -28.09 -8.34
C VAL A 137 -70.15 -29.53 -7.93
#